data_AF-A0A2P6TRH7-F1
#
_entry.id   AF-A0A2P6TRH7-F1
#
_cell.length_a   1.000
_cell.length_b   1.000
_cell.length_c   1.000
_cell.angle_alpha   90.00
_cell.angle_beta   90.00
_cell.angle_gamma   90.00
#
_symmetry.space_group_name_H-M   'P 1'
#
loop_
_entity.id
_entity.type
_entity.pdbx_description
1 polymer ?
#
loop_
_entity_poly.entity_id
_entity_poly.type
_entity_poly.pdbx_seq_one_letter_code
_entity_poly.pdbx_strand_id
1 'polypeptide(L)'
;MPPEDEAAFLRAWNERRVAAEAIAARLASRLHLLHLIKLWLGDRLPLLLLLACLPHSLITEGLAFLAERRRAWYIRHRETLLTAALVQMAWTVAKLATDGAMDAAYRGHRGSAALLLLLIVLTNFTMGLLVLNIYMRLRLRWSAVSLLLQAMVLPAQLAGSRLELAQALVTLPCAYPCCASLGGSMERKLRCSACRVAWYCGTACSHADWRRHRKVCKALGEQRLAAKAAKAAAALEAA
;
A
#
# COMPACT_ATOMS: atom_id res chain seq x y z
N MET A 1 -0.90 32.73 -17.73
CA MET A 1 -2.02 33.19 -16.89
C MET A 1 -3.28 32.84 -17.65
N PRO A 2 -4.25 32.11 -17.08
CA PRO A 2 -5.49 31.82 -17.79
C PRO A 2 -6.23 33.12 -18.13
N PRO A 3 -7.00 33.18 -19.23
CA PRO A 3 -7.87 34.32 -19.52
C PRO A 3 -8.77 34.64 -18.32
N GLU A 4 -9.11 35.91 -18.10
CA GLU A 4 -9.93 36.34 -16.94
C GLU A 4 -11.27 35.59 -16.87
N ASP A 5 -11.87 35.31 -18.03
CA ASP A 5 -13.12 34.54 -18.17
C ASP A 5 -12.98 33.10 -17.66
N GLU A 6 -11.84 32.45 -17.92
CA GLU A 6 -11.56 31.10 -17.43
C GLU A 6 -11.41 31.12 -15.90
N ALA A 7 -10.69 32.09 -15.36
CA ALA A 7 -10.51 32.22 -13.92
C ALA A 7 -11.84 32.48 -13.19
N ALA A 8 -12.72 33.31 -13.77
CA ALA A 8 -14.05 33.58 -13.23
C ALA A 8 -14.96 32.34 -13.29
N PHE A 9 -15.00 31.65 -14.44
CA PHE A 9 -15.74 30.39 -14.60
C PHE A 9 -15.33 29.35 -13.55
N LEU A 10 -14.02 29.19 -13.34
CA LEU A 10 -13.49 28.20 -12.41
C LEU A 10 -13.81 28.52 -10.94
N ARG A 11 -13.82 29.81 -10.57
CA ARG A 11 -14.28 30.22 -9.23
C ARG A 11 -15.75 29.87 -9.02
N ALA A 12 -16.63 30.26 -9.95
CA ALA A 12 -18.06 29.96 -9.88
C ALA A 12 -18.35 28.45 -9.91
N TRP A 13 -17.57 27.68 -10.66
CA TRP A 13 -17.65 26.22 -10.66
C TRP A 13 -17.28 25.63 -9.29
N ASN A 14 -16.13 26.04 -8.73
CA ASN A 14 -15.69 25.58 -7.41
C ASN A 14 -16.69 25.94 -6.33
N GLU A 15 -17.20 27.18 -6.33
CA GLU A 15 -18.21 27.64 -5.37
C GLU A 15 -19.44 26.74 -5.34
N ARG A 16 -19.98 26.35 -6.50
CA ARG A 16 -21.14 25.44 -6.57
C ARG A 16 -20.87 24.05 -6.00
N ARG A 17 -19.61 23.60 -6.00
CA ARG A 17 -19.24 22.25 -5.58
C ARG A 17 -18.79 22.12 -4.14
N VAL A 18 -18.32 23.20 -3.51
CA VAL A 18 -17.82 23.17 -2.12
C VAL A 18 -18.74 22.41 -1.16
N ALA A 19 -20.05 22.59 -1.26
CA ALA A 19 -21.01 21.89 -0.39
C ALA A 19 -21.01 20.36 -0.62
N ALA A 20 -21.04 19.92 -1.88
CA ALA A 20 -20.96 18.51 -2.23
C ALA A 20 -19.60 17.90 -1.84
N GLU A 21 -18.52 18.68 -1.95
CA GLU A 21 -17.16 18.28 -1.56
C GLU A 21 -17.03 18.10 -0.05
N ALA A 22 -17.63 18.98 0.75
CA ALA A 22 -17.68 18.84 2.20
C ALA A 22 -18.41 17.56 2.62
N ILE A 23 -19.56 17.27 1.99
CA ILE A 23 -20.34 16.04 2.23
C ILE A 23 -19.52 14.81 1.84
N ALA A 24 -18.92 14.81 0.65
CA ALA A 24 -18.09 13.70 0.17
C ALA A 24 -16.87 13.45 1.07
N ALA A 25 -16.22 14.52 1.54
CA ALA A 25 -15.09 14.44 2.44
C ALA A 25 -15.47 13.85 3.81
N ARG A 26 -16.63 14.24 4.38
CA ARG A 26 -17.16 13.60 5.59
C ARG A 26 -17.50 12.14 5.36
N LEU A 27 -18.20 11.82 4.28
CA LEU A 27 -18.55 10.44 3.98
C LEU A 27 -17.30 9.57 3.85
N ALA A 28 -16.27 10.06 3.16
CA ALA A 28 -14.97 9.40 3.08
C ALA A 28 -14.36 9.21 4.47
N SER A 29 -14.28 10.26 5.31
CA SER A 29 -13.77 10.20 6.69
C SER A 29 -14.49 9.11 7.52
N ARG A 30 -15.83 9.08 7.50
CA ARG A 30 -16.61 8.10 8.27
C ARG A 30 -16.43 6.67 7.76
N LEU A 31 -16.40 6.46 6.44
CA LEU A 31 -16.12 5.16 5.86
C LEU A 31 -14.72 4.65 6.24
N HIS A 32 -13.71 5.53 6.29
CA HIS A 32 -12.37 5.17 6.75
C HIS A 32 -12.35 4.78 8.23
N LEU A 33 -13.02 5.55 9.09
CA LEU A 33 -13.10 5.22 10.51
C LEU A 33 -13.79 3.88 10.76
N LEU A 34 -14.90 3.61 10.07
CA LEU A 34 -15.58 2.31 10.14
C LEU A 34 -14.68 1.17 9.69
N HIS A 35 -13.92 1.38 8.61
CA HIS A 35 -12.94 0.40 8.14
C HIS A 35 -11.84 0.15 9.18
N LEU A 36 -11.33 1.20 9.83
CA LEU A 36 -10.32 1.07 10.89
C LEU A 36 -10.84 0.34 12.11
N ILE A 37 -12.08 0.62 12.53
CA ILE A 37 -12.74 -0.11 13.62
C ILE A 37 -12.85 -1.59 13.26
N LYS A 38 -13.28 -1.92 12.05
CA LYS A 38 -13.36 -3.31 11.57
C LYS A 38 -12.00 -4.00 11.63
N LEU A 39 -10.96 -3.37 11.08
CA LEU A 39 -9.60 -3.90 11.09
C LEU A 39 -9.08 -4.10 12.52
N TRP A 40 -9.35 -3.16 13.41
CA TRP A 40 -8.93 -3.24 14.81
C TRP A 40 -9.64 -4.38 15.55
N LEU A 41 -10.95 -4.52 15.40
CA LEU A 41 -11.75 -5.54 16.07
C LEU A 41 -11.52 -6.95 15.51
N GLY A 42 -11.34 -7.10 14.20
CA GLY A 42 -11.22 -8.40 13.54
C GLY A 42 -9.81 -8.96 13.55
N ASP A 43 -8.83 -8.12 13.22
CA ASP A 43 -7.50 -8.60 12.80
C ASP A 43 -6.40 -8.29 13.82
N ARG A 44 -6.78 -7.73 15.00
CA ARG A 44 -5.85 -7.26 16.05
C ARG A 44 -4.71 -6.44 15.44
N LEU A 45 -5.06 -5.51 14.55
CA LEU A 45 -4.09 -4.72 13.82
C LEU A 45 -3.06 -4.10 14.78
N PRO A 46 -1.76 -4.17 14.47
CA PRO A 46 -0.75 -3.50 15.28
C PRO A 46 -1.04 -2.00 15.32
N LEU A 47 -0.88 -1.39 16.50
CA LEU A 47 -1.13 0.04 16.75
C LEU A 47 -0.50 0.95 15.69
N LEU A 48 0.69 0.59 15.20
CA LEU A 48 1.42 1.27 14.13
C LEU A 48 0.61 1.42 12.84
N LEU A 49 -0.16 0.40 12.47
CA LEU A 49 -0.95 0.41 11.26
C LEU A 49 -2.21 1.27 11.42
N LEU A 50 -2.75 1.33 12.64
CA LEU A 50 -3.84 2.23 13.01
C LEU A 50 -3.38 3.71 12.97
N LEU A 51 -2.16 3.98 13.45
CA LEU A 51 -1.50 5.29 13.35
C LEU A 51 -1.21 5.71 11.90
N ALA A 52 -0.98 4.77 10.98
CA ALA A 52 -0.75 5.07 9.56
C ALA A 52 -2.04 5.50 8.83
N CYS A 53 -3.20 5.05 9.30
CA CYS A 53 -4.48 5.27 8.64
C CYS A 53 -5.29 6.43 9.22
N LEU A 54 -5.18 6.68 10.53
CA LEU A 54 -5.86 7.79 11.21
C LEU A 54 -5.63 9.16 10.55
N PRO A 55 -4.42 9.51 10.07
CA PRO A 55 -4.19 10.78 9.39
C PRO A 55 -5.10 11.01 8.19
N HIS A 56 -5.48 9.96 7.46
CA HIS A 56 -6.35 10.11 6.30
C HIS A 56 -7.78 10.55 6.69
N SER A 57 -8.35 9.92 7.71
CA SER A 57 -9.66 10.32 8.26
C SER A 57 -9.64 11.76 8.78
N LEU A 58 -8.55 12.15 9.46
CA LEU A 58 -8.37 13.51 9.97
C LEU A 58 -8.22 14.53 8.83
N ILE A 59 -7.48 14.20 7.77
CA ILE A 59 -7.33 15.07 6.60
C ILE A 59 -8.68 15.26 5.91
N THR A 60 -9.45 14.20 5.68
CA THR A 60 -10.75 14.31 5.03
C THR A 60 -11.76 15.08 5.88
N GLU A 61 -11.79 14.88 7.20
CA GLU A 61 -12.61 15.72 8.09
C GLU A 61 -12.15 17.18 8.08
N GLY A 62 -10.83 17.42 8.08
CA GLY A 62 -10.23 18.74 7.98
C GLY A 62 -10.61 19.45 6.66
N LEU A 63 -10.64 18.74 5.54
CA LEU A 63 -11.10 19.26 4.26
C LEU A 63 -12.57 19.69 4.33
N ALA A 64 -13.44 18.85 4.91
CA ALA A 64 -14.84 19.20 5.10
C ALA A 64 -15.02 20.44 5.99
N PHE A 65 -14.27 20.50 7.09
CA PHE A 65 -14.27 21.65 7.99
C PHE A 65 -13.83 22.93 7.28
N LEU A 66 -12.74 22.88 6.50
CA LEU A 66 -12.24 24.02 5.73
C LEU A 66 -13.23 24.47 4.66
N ALA A 67 -13.84 23.53 3.95
CA ALA A 67 -14.87 23.79 2.95
C ALA A 67 -16.06 24.57 3.54
N GLU A 68 -16.50 24.22 4.75
CA GLU A 68 -17.63 24.87 5.42
C GLU A 68 -17.27 26.18 6.14
N ARG A 69 -16.20 26.16 6.94
CA ARG A 69 -15.85 27.27 7.86
C ARG A 69 -14.92 28.29 7.26
N ARG A 70 -14.16 27.93 6.22
CA ARG A 70 -13.16 28.77 5.56
C ARG A 70 -13.30 28.69 4.04
N ARG A 71 -14.53 28.75 3.53
CA ARG A 71 -14.89 28.51 2.12
C ARG A 71 -14.01 29.24 1.09
N ALA A 72 -13.80 30.55 1.24
CA ALA A 72 -12.98 31.32 0.30
C ALA A 72 -11.51 30.86 0.28
N TRP A 73 -10.95 30.52 1.44
CA TRP A 73 -9.60 29.99 1.56
C TRP A 73 -9.51 28.57 0.98
N TYR A 74 -10.49 27.72 1.28
CA TYR A 74 -10.59 26.39 0.70
C TYR A 74 -10.63 26.45 -0.83
N ILE A 75 -11.49 27.28 -1.43
CA ILE A 75 -11.58 27.43 -2.89
C ILE A 75 -10.24 27.84 -3.50
N ARG A 76 -9.51 28.76 -2.85
CA ARG A 76 -8.19 29.23 -3.31
C ARG A 76 -7.15 28.11 -3.31
N HIS A 77 -7.15 27.26 -2.29
CA HIS A 77 -6.15 26.21 -2.09
C HIS A 77 -6.64 24.80 -2.42
N ARG A 78 -7.85 24.68 -2.97
CA ARG A 78 -8.60 23.43 -3.18
C ARG A 78 -7.77 22.36 -3.86
N GLU A 79 -7.16 22.68 -5.00
CA GLU A 79 -6.42 21.69 -5.79
C GLU A 79 -5.21 21.13 -5.03
N THR A 80 -4.46 22.00 -4.32
CA THR A 80 -3.30 21.59 -3.52
C THR A 80 -3.73 20.69 -2.37
N LEU A 81 -4.79 21.08 -1.65
CA LEU A 81 -5.33 20.33 -0.52
C LEU A 81 -5.85 18.94 -0.95
N LEU A 82 -6.59 18.88 -2.05
CA LEU A 82 -7.11 17.63 -2.60
C LEU A 82 -5.99 16.73 -3.13
N THR A 83 -4.98 17.30 -3.79
CA THR A 83 -3.80 16.55 -4.26
C THR A 83 -3.04 15.96 -3.08
N ALA A 84 -2.79 16.74 -2.02
CA ALA A 84 -2.14 16.26 -0.80
C ALA A 84 -2.94 15.12 -0.14
N ALA A 85 -4.26 15.24 -0.05
CA ALA A 85 -5.12 14.20 0.50
C ALA A 85 -5.09 12.90 -0.34
N LEU A 86 -5.07 13.00 -1.67
CA LEU A 86 -4.95 11.84 -2.56
C LEU A 86 -3.58 11.17 -2.47
N VAL A 87 -2.50 11.94 -2.35
CA VAL A 87 -1.13 11.41 -2.18
C VAL A 87 -1.01 10.70 -0.84
N GLN A 88 -1.48 11.33 0.25
CA GLN A 88 -1.49 10.69 1.57
C GLN A 88 -2.30 9.40 1.54
N MET A 89 -3.47 9.41 0.90
CA MET A 89 -4.28 8.21 0.73
C MET A 89 -3.51 7.10 0.01
N ALA A 90 -2.93 7.40 -1.16
CA ALA A 90 -2.21 6.41 -1.95
C ALA A 90 -1.03 5.82 -1.17
N TRP A 91 -0.34 6.64 -0.39
CA TRP A 91 0.70 6.20 0.53
C TRP A 91 0.15 5.24 1.59
N THR A 92 -0.95 5.59 2.27
CA THR A 92 -1.61 4.73 3.27
C THR A 92 -2.06 3.41 2.68
N VAL A 93 -2.75 3.41 1.53
CA VAL A 93 -3.22 2.19 0.85
C VAL A 93 -2.05 1.26 0.55
N ALA A 94 -0.99 1.82 -0.02
CA ALA A 94 0.11 0.98 -0.43
C ALA A 94 1.00 0.57 0.77
N LYS A 95 1.03 1.32 1.88
CA LYS A 95 1.62 0.88 3.14
C LYS A 95 0.85 -0.29 3.76
N LEU A 96 -0.48 -0.26 3.71
CA LEU A 96 -1.32 -1.37 4.14
C LEU A 96 -1.13 -2.61 3.27
N ALA A 97 -0.98 -2.41 1.96
CA ALA A 97 -0.69 -3.50 1.04
C ALA A 97 0.69 -4.13 1.29
N THR A 98 1.71 -3.34 1.65
CA THR A 98 3.04 -3.90 1.97
C THR A 98 3.09 -4.56 3.34
N ASP A 99 2.43 -4.01 4.35
CA ASP A 99 2.58 -4.48 5.73
C ASP A 99 1.68 -5.71 6.05
N GLY A 100 1.24 -6.45 5.02
CA GLY A 100 0.47 -7.68 5.19
C GLY A 100 -0.98 -7.50 5.67
N ALA A 101 -1.51 -6.26 5.71
CA ALA A 101 -2.88 -6.01 6.17
C ALA A 101 -3.93 -6.74 5.31
N MET A 102 -3.58 -7.08 4.06
CA MET A 102 -4.45 -7.83 3.15
C MET A 102 -4.53 -9.32 3.48
N ASP A 103 -3.58 -9.90 4.23
CA ASP A 103 -3.55 -11.35 4.52
C ASP A 103 -4.78 -11.81 5.31
N ALA A 104 -5.34 -10.92 6.15
CA ALA A 104 -6.59 -11.20 6.84
C ALA A 104 -7.79 -11.24 5.89
N ALA A 105 -7.89 -10.29 4.97
CA ALA A 105 -8.90 -10.29 3.93
C ALA A 105 -8.76 -11.52 3.00
N TYR A 106 -7.53 -11.93 2.69
CA TYR A 106 -7.26 -13.15 1.92
C TYR A 106 -7.68 -14.42 2.69
N ARG A 107 -7.49 -14.49 4.00
CA ARG A 107 -7.98 -15.64 4.78
C ARG A 107 -9.51 -15.71 4.88
N GLY A 108 -10.19 -14.57 4.77
CA GLY A 108 -11.65 -14.48 4.89
C GLY A 108 -12.45 -14.96 3.66
N HIS A 109 -11.85 -15.08 2.48
CA HIS A 109 -12.62 -15.31 1.25
C HIS A 109 -13.04 -16.77 0.99
N ARG A 110 -12.57 -17.73 1.78
CA ARG A 110 -12.94 -19.17 1.70
C ARG A 110 -12.88 -19.77 0.28
N GLY A 111 -11.94 -19.33 -0.55
CA GLY A 111 -11.81 -19.77 -1.94
C GLY A 111 -12.76 -19.12 -2.97
N SER A 112 -13.71 -18.28 -2.54
CA SER A 112 -14.62 -17.58 -3.47
C SER A 112 -13.96 -16.36 -4.10
N ALA A 113 -13.86 -16.36 -5.44
CA ALA A 113 -13.33 -15.22 -6.20
C ALA A 113 -14.21 -13.97 -6.08
N ALA A 114 -15.54 -14.14 -6.03
CA ALA A 114 -16.47 -13.02 -5.85
C ALA A 114 -16.36 -12.39 -4.46
N LEU A 115 -16.22 -13.21 -3.42
CA LEU A 115 -16.01 -12.72 -2.06
C LEU A 115 -14.64 -12.05 -1.91
N LEU A 116 -13.60 -12.58 -2.57
CA LEU A 116 -12.29 -11.95 -2.61
C LEU A 116 -12.36 -10.58 -3.29
N LEU A 117 -13.01 -10.47 -4.44
CA LEU A 117 -13.18 -9.19 -5.14
C LEU A 117 -13.97 -8.19 -4.29
N LEU A 118 -15.06 -8.63 -3.66
CA LEU A 118 -15.86 -7.80 -2.75
C LEU A 118 -15.02 -7.32 -1.56
N LEU A 119 -14.25 -8.21 -0.93
CA LEU A 119 -13.36 -7.87 0.17
C LEU A 119 -12.32 -6.88 -0.30
N ILE A 120 -11.62 -7.13 -1.42
CA ILE A 120 -10.66 -6.21 -2.05
C ILE A 120 -11.29 -4.82 -2.26
N VAL A 121 -12.50 -4.73 -2.81
CA VAL A 121 -13.18 -3.45 -3.07
C VAL A 121 -13.55 -2.72 -1.77
N LEU A 122 -13.97 -3.46 -0.75
CA LEU A 122 -14.33 -2.93 0.56
C LEU A 122 -13.11 -2.62 1.45
N THR A 123 -11.98 -3.29 1.25
CA THR A 123 -10.78 -3.17 2.09
C THR A 123 -9.66 -2.34 1.47
N ASN A 124 -9.57 -2.19 0.15
CA ASN A 124 -8.50 -1.42 -0.48
C ASN A 124 -8.70 0.10 -0.46
N PHE A 125 -9.63 0.62 0.37
CA PHE A 125 -9.98 2.05 0.38
C PHE A 125 -10.41 2.58 -1.01
N THR A 126 -10.62 1.70 -1.98
CA THR A 126 -10.95 1.99 -3.37
C THR A 126 -12.29 2.69 -3.46
N MET A 127 -13.24 2.38 -2.57
CA MET A 127 -14.52 3.09 -2.49
C MET A 127 -14.34 4.53 -1.99
N GLY A 128 -13.51 4.75 -0.97
CA GLY A 128 -13.20 6.11 -0.50
C GLY A 128 -12.48 6.94 -1.57
N LEU A 129 -11.53 6.32 -2.28
CA LEU A 129 -10.88 6.89 -3.46
C LEU A 129 -11.87 7.19 -4.58
N LEU A 130 -12.78 6.28 -4.89
CA LEU A 130 -13.77 6.45 -5.94
C LEU A 130 -14.71 7.61 -5.61
N VAL A 131 -15.22 7.67 -4.37
CA VAL A 131 -16.05 8.79 -3.89
C VAL A 131 -15.27 10.10 -4.00
N LEU A 132 -14.04 10.16 -3.48
CA LEU A 132 -13.21 11.37 -3.60
C LEU A 132 -12.95 11.73 -5.07
N ASN A 133 -12.62 10.79 -5.95
CA ASN A 133 -12.33 11.09 -7.35
C ASN A 133 -13.57 11.53 -8.14
N ILE A 134 -14.72 10.88 -7.94
CA ILE A 134 -15.98 11.25 -8.60
C ILE A 134 -16.42 12.65 -8.15
N TYR A 135 -16.36 12.92 -6.84
CA TYR A 135 -16.89 14.16 -6.27
C TYR A 135 -15.90 15.32 -6.28
N MET A 136 -14.59 15.08 -6.28
CA MET A 136 -13.57 16.12 -6.15
C MET A 136 -12.94 16.55 -7.47
N ARG A 137 -13.39 16.02 -8.64
CA ARG A 137 -12.82 16.24 -10.00
C ARG A 137 -11.71 17.30 -10.04
N LEU A 138 -10.46 16.84 -9.92
CA LEU A 138 -9.28 17.68 -10.06
C LEU A 138 -9.16 18.16 -11.51
N ARG A 139 -8.49 19.30 -11.71
CA ARG A 139 -8.11 19.70 -13.07
C ARG A 139 -7.13 18.69 -13.64
N LEU A 140 -7.13 18.51 -14.96
CA LEU A 140 -6.26 17.53 -15.65
C LEU A 140 -4.79 17.65 -15.23
N ARG A 141 -4.24 18.87 -15.11
CA ARG A 141 -2.86 19.08 -14.65
C ARG A 141 -2.61 18.58 -13.23
N TRP A 142 -3.57 18.73 -12.32
CA TRP A 142 -3.45 18.26 -10.94
C TRP A 142 -3.70 16.76 -10.84
N SER A 143 -4.57 16.20 -11.68
CA SER A 143 -4.68 14.75 -11.85
C SER A 143 -3.35 14.16 -12.34
N ALA A 144 -2.68 14.79 -13.30
CA ALA A 144 -1.37 14.35 -13.78
C ALA A 144 -0.29 14.43 -12.68
N VAL A 145 -0.24 15.53 -11.91
CA VAL A 145 0.67 15.65 -10.76
C VAL A 145 0.37 14.57 -9.71
N SER A 146 -0.90 14.35 -9.36
CA SER A 146 -1.31 13.30 -8.43
C SER A 146 -0.88 11.91 -8.92
N LEU A 147 -1.10 11.60 -10.20
CA LEU A 147 -0.67 10.33 -10.81
C LEU A 147 0.85 10.17 -10.77
N LEU A 148 1.62 11.22 -11.08
CA LEU A 148 3.08 11.19 -11.00
C LEU A 148 3.56 10.94 -9.56
N LEU A 149 2.99 11.64 -8.58
CA LEU A 149 3.33 11.45 -7.17
C LEU A 149 2.99 10.03 -6.72
N GLN A 150 1.83 9.50 -7.10
CA GLN A 150 1.44 8.11 -6.82
C GLN A 150 2.41 7.11 -7.46
N ALA A 151 2.82 7.35 -8.71
CA ALA A 151 3.79 6.53 -9.43
C ALA A 151 5.20 6.58 -8.80
N MET A 152 5.55 7.63 -8.05
CA MET A 152 6.80 7.70 -7.30
C MET A 152 6.76 6.94 -5.97
N VAL A 153 5.59 6.81 -5.34
CA VAL A 153 5.44 6.07 -4.08
C VAL A 153 5.46 4.55 -4.31
N LEU A 154 4.92 4.09 -5.44
CA LEU A 154 4.75 2.67 -5.76
C LEU A 154 6.06 1.83 -5.83
N PRO A 155 7.18 2.30 -6.42
CA PRO A 155 8.40 1.52 -6.57
C PRO A 155 9.08 1.17 -5.24
N ALA A 156 9.04 2.08 -4.26
CA ALA A 156 9.61 1.86 -2.94
C ALA A 156 8.87 0.73 -2.20
N GLN A 157 7.55 0.70 -2.33
CA GLN A 157 6.69 -0.33 -1.74
C GLN A 157 6.86 -1.69 -2.42
N LEU A 158 6.94 -1.69 -3.75
CA LEU A 158 7.22 -2.92 -4.51
C LEU A 158 8.57 -3.55 -4.13
N ALA A 159 9.57 -2.76 -3.68
CA ALA A 159 10.84 -3.30 -3.22
C ALA A 159 10.69 -4.08 -1.90
N GLY A 160 9.89 -3.56 -0.95
CA GLY A 160 9.56 -4.23 0.31
C GLY A 160 8.83 -5.57 0.07
N SER A 161 7.73 -5.55 -0.68
CA SER A 161 6.96 -6.76 -0.98
C SER A 161 7.77 -7.83 -1.74
N ARG A 162 8.75 -7.42 -2.56
CA ARG A 162 9.65 -8.37 -3.23
C ARG A 162 10.52 -9.13 -2.22
N LEU A 163 10.99 -8.46 -1.17
CA LEU A 163 11.83 -9.08 -0.15
C LEU A 163 11.00 -10.04 0.71
N GLU A 164 9.81 -9.64 1.14
CA GLU A 164 8.88 -10.49 1.91
C GLU A 164 8.45 -11.73 1.11
N LEU A 165 8.05 -11.55 -0.15
CA LEU A 165 7.76 -12.68 -1.03
C LEU A 165 8.97 -13.60 -1.18
N ALA A 166 10.18 -13.02 -1.32
CA ALA A 166 11.39 -13.82 -1.39
C ALA A 166 11.66 -14.58 -0.09
N GLN A 167 11.43 -13.96 1.08
CA GLN A 167 11.51 -14.62 2.38
C GLN A 167 10.51 -15.78 2.52
N ALA A 168 9.28 -15.62 2.02
CA ALA A 168 8.32 -16.71 2.00
C ALA A 168 8.81 -17.86 1.12
N LEU A 169 9.33 -17.56 -0.07
CA LEU A 169 9.74 -18.57 -1.04
C LEU A 169 11.01 -19.33 -0.65
N VAL A 170 11.91 -18.73 0.13
CA VAL A 170 13.09 -19.47 0.63
C VAL A 170 12.74 -20.52 1.69
N THR A 171 11.53 -20.50 2.24
CA THR A 171 11.03 -21.58 3.12
C THR A 171 10.57 -22.81 2.32
N LEU A 172 10.33 -22.66 1.02
CA LEU A 172 9.94 -23.77 0.15
C LEU A 172 11.13 -24.71 -0.12
N PRO A 173 10.87 -25.99 -0.45
CA PRO A 173 11.91 -26.92 -0.89
C PRO A 173 12.72 -26.40 -2.09
N CYS A 174 12.08 -25.61 -2.96
CA CYS A 174 12.69 -24.90 -4.07
C CYS A 174 12.13 -23.48 -4.13
N ALA A 175 13.00 -22.47 -4.17
CA ALA A 175 12.62 -21.06 -4.21
C ALA A 175 12.06 -20.60 -5.56
N TYR A 176 12.16 -21.43 -6.61
CA TYR A 176 11.57 -21.17 -7.91
C TYR A 176 10.08 -21.55 -7.91
N PRO A 177 9.14 -20.58 -8.02
CA PRO A 177 7.70 -20.84 -7.83
C PRO A 177 7.08 -21.74 -8.91
N CYS A 178 7.72 -21.85 -10.07
CA CYS A 178 7.23 -22.69 -11.18
C CYS A 178 7.95 -24.05 -11.23
N CYS A 179 8.60 -24.46 -10.15
CA CYS A 179 9.22 -25.78 -10.07
C CYS A 179 8.14 -26.87 -10.02
N ALA A 180 8.16 -27.81 -10.97
CA ALA A 180 7.24 -28.95 -10.97
C ALA A 180 7.40 -29.83 -9.71
N SER A 181 8.58 -29.80 -9.08
CA SER A 181 8.93 -30.57 -7.89
C SER A 181 8.60 -29.86 -6.57
N LEU A 182 7.69 -28.87 -6.56
CA LEU A 182 7.19 -28.27 -5.31
C LEU A 182 6.66 -29.33 -4.31
N GLY A 183 6.28 -30.51 -4.82
CA GLY A 183 5.87 -31.70 -4.04
C GLY A 183 6.96 -32.68 -3.58
N GLY A 184 8.25 -32.40 -3.82
CA GLY A 184 9.35 -33.09 -3.13
C GLY A 184 9.94 -34.35 -3.77
N SER A 185 11.06 -34.19 -4.48
CA SER A 185 12.19 -35.10 -4.28
C SER A 185 13.37 -34.27 -3.75
N MET A 186 13.84 -34.62 -2.54
CA MET A 186 14.72 -33.79 -1.71
C MET A 186 16.22 -34.10 -1.87
N GLU A 187 16.60 -34.97 -2.80
CA GLU A 187 17.93 -35.61 -2.76
C GLU A 187 19.09 -34.72 -3.19
N ARG A 188 18.85 -33.62 -3.93
CA ARG A 188 19.89 -32.65 -4.29
C ARG A 188 19.37 -31.22 -4.21
N LYS A 189 19.68 -30.52 -3.13
CA LYS A 189 19.36 -29.09 -2.98
C LYS A 189 20.61 -28.23 -3.18
N LEU A 190 20.63 -27.42 -4.23
CA LEU A 190 21.64 -26.38 -4.41
C LEU A 190 21.23 -25.16 -3.60
N ARG A 191 22.12 -24.69 -2.74
CA ARG A 191 21.95 -23.42 -2.04
C ARG A 191 22.55 -22.30 -2.87
N CYS A 192 21.86 -21.16 -2.95
CA CYS A 192 22.45 -19.95 -3.57
C CYS A 192 23.77 -19.60 -2.86
N SER A 193 24.86 -19.53 -3.61
CA SER A 193 26.21 -19.31 -3.07
C SER A 193 26.37 -17.92 -2.44
N ALA A 194 25.65 -16.93 -2.97
CA ALA A 194 25.70 -15.54 -2.52
C ALA A 194 24.90 -15.32 -1.22
N CYS A 195 23.57 -15.47 -1.24
CA CYS A 195 22.75 -15.22 -0.05
C CYS A 195 22.86 -16.33 1.00
N ARG A 196 23.08 -17.58 0.56
CA ARG A 196 23.03 -18.79 1.39
C ARG A 196 21.69 -18.98 2.13
N VAL A 197 20.61 -18.43 1.60
CA VAL A 197 19.24 -18.56 2.14
C VAL A 197 18.35 -19.36 1.19
N ALA A 198 18.35 -19.03 -0.11
CA ALA A 198 17.52 -19.70 -1.09
C ALA A 198 18.05 -21.10 -1.47
N TRP A 199 17.13 -22.05 -1.61
CA TRP A 199 17.38 -23.42 -2.04
C TRP A 199 16.74 -23.69 -3.40
N TYR A 200 17.39 -24.50 -4.21
CA TYR A 200 16.93 -24.86 -5.55
C TYR A 200 17.11 -26.36 -5.79
N CYS A 201 16.22 -26.91 -6.60
CA CYS A 201 16.26 -28.29 -7.06
C CYS A 201 17.55 -28.62 -7.87
N GLY A 202 18.13 -27.60 -8.50
CA GLY A 202 19.20 -27.74 -9.49
C GLY A 202 19.51 -26.38 -10.14
N THR A 203 20.52 -26.34 -10.99
CA THR A 203 20.96 -25.11 -11.68
C THR A 203 19.91 -24.55 -12.64
N ALA A 204 19.08 -25.43 -13.22
CA ALA A 204 17.93 -25.01 -14.02
C ALA A 204 16.95 -24.13 -13.21
N CYS A 205 16.56 -24.58 -12.01
CA CYS A 205 15.70 -23.82 -11.10
C CYS A 205 16.35 -22.49 -10.68
N SER A 206 17.64 -22.48 -10.34
CA SER A 206 18.32 -21.26 -9.89
C SER A 206 18.51 -20.23 -11.02
N HIS A 207 18.84 -20.67 -12.23
CA HIS A 207 18.99 -19.80 -13.40
C HIS A 207 17.65 -19.22 -13.85
N ALA A 208 16.59 -20.03 -13.86
CA ALA A 208 15.24 -19.57 -14.18
C ALA A 208 14.76 -18.49 -13.19
N ASP A 209 15.06 -18.67 -11.90
CA ASP A 209 14.70 -17.70 -10.87
C ASP A 209 15.62 -16.47 -10.81
N TRP A 210 16.81 -16.52 -11.43
CA TRP A 210 17.87 -15.53 -11.22
C TRP A 210 17.45 -14.08 -11.48
N ARG A 211 16.68 -13.81 -12.55
CA ARG A 211 16.22 -12.45 -12.89
C ARG A 211 15.42 -11.80 -11.75
N ARG A 212 14.68 -12.62 -10.99
CA ARG A 212 13.87 -12.22 -9.84
C ARG A 212 14.71 -12.24 -8.57
N HIS A 213 15.41 -13.35 -8.30
CA HIS A 213 16.23 -13.54 -7.11
C HIS A 213 17.35 -12.50 -6.97
N ARG A 214 18.02 -12.12 -8.06
CA ARG A 214 19.14 -11.15 -8.01
C ARG A 214 18.77 -9.80 -7.40
N LYS A 215 17.49 -9.39 -7.50
CA LYS A 215 16.98 -8.13 -6.94
C LYS A 215 16.90 -8.14 -5.41
N VAL A 216 16.87 -9.33 -4.80
CA VAL A 216 16.67 -9.54 -3.36
C VAL A 216 17.77 -10.38 -2.71
N CYS A 217 18.65 -11.00 -3.51
CA CYS A 217 19.73 -11.88 -3.05
C CYS A 217 20.64 -11.19 -2.01
N LYS A 218 21.04 -9.94 -2.26
CA LYS A 218 21.88 -9.18 -1.32
C LYS A 218 21.18 -8.96 0.02
N ALA A 219 19.94 -8.46 -0.01
CA ALA A 219 19.13 -8.21 1.18
C ALA A 219 18.89 -9.48 2.01
N LEU A 220 18.60 -10.61 1.37
CA LEU A 220 18.48 -11.91 2.05
C LEU A 220 19.81 -12.32 2.74
N GLY A 221 20.94 -12.08 2.08
CA GLY A 221 22.26 -12.34 2.65
C GLY A 221 22.55 -11.49 3.89
N GLU A 222 22.24 -10.19 3.82
CA GLU A 222 22.38 -9.24 4.93
C GLU A 222 21.50 -9.64 6.13
N GLN A 223 20.24 -9.99 5.88
CA GLN A 223 19.33 -10.46 6.94
C GLN A 223 19.83 -11.74 7.63
N ARG A 224 20.37 -12.70 6.86
CA ARG A 224 20.97 -13.91 7.43
C ARG A 224 22.17 -13.58 8.33
N LEU A 225 23.00 -12.62 7.92
CA LEU A 225 24.15 -12.18 8.71
C LEU A 225 23.71 -11.46 10.00
N ALA A 226 22.74 -10.55 9.89
CA ALA A 226 22.15 -9.85 11.04
C ALA A 226 21.53 -10.84 12.04
N ALA A 227 20.76 -11.82 11.57
CA ALA A 227 20.17 -12.86 12.42
C ALA A 227 21.24 -13.73 13.11
N LYS A 228 22.35 -14.02 12.42
CA LYS A 228 23.49 -14.75 13.02
C LYS A 228 24.16 -13.92 14.12
N ALA A 229 24.37 -12.62 13.88
CA ALA A 229 24.96 -11.72 14.87
C ALA A 229 24.06 -11.56 16.11
N ALA A 230 22.75 -11.38 15.92
CA ALA A 230 21.79 -11.30 17.02
C ALA A 230 21.79 -12.57 17.89
N LYS A 231 21.84 -13.77 17.27
CA LYS A 231 21.97 -15.03 18.01
C LYS A 231 23.28 -15.15 18.78
N ALA A 232 24.39 -14.67 18.22
CA ALA A 232 25.68 -14.68 18.90
C ALA A 232 25.70 -13.73 20.11
N ALA A 233 25.09 -12.54 19.98
CA ALA A 233 24.94 -11.59 21.08
C ALA A 233 24.07 -12.17 22.21
N ALA A 234 22.91 -12.74 21.88
CA ALA A 234 22.03 -13.37 22.87
C ALA A 234 22.69 -14.57 23.58
N ALA A 235 23.54 -15.33 22.89
CA ALA A 235 24.30 -16.42 23.50
C ALA A 235 25.40 -15.92 24.44
N LEU A 236 25.97 -14.74 24.18
CA LEU A 236 26.96 -14.10 25.06
C LEU A 236 26.30 -13.51 26.32
N GLU A 237 25.12 -12.92 26.20
CA GLU A 237 24.35 -12.40 27.34
C GLU A 237 23.84 -13.50 28.28
N ALA A 238 23.68 -14.72 27.77
CA ALA A 238 23.20 -15.87 28.54
C ALA A 238 24.34 -16.66 29.24
N ALA A 239 25.60 -16.32 28.99
CA ALA A 239 26.78 -16.99 29.54
C ALA A 239 27.36 -16.20 30.72
#